data_AF-A0AAE0PI75-F1
#
_entry.id   AF-A0AAE0PI75-F1
#
_cell.length_a   1.000
_cell.length_b   1.000
_cell.length_c   1.000
_cell.angle_alpha   90.00
_cell.angle_beta   90.00
_cell.angle_gamma   90.00
#
_symmetry.space_group_name_H-M   'P 1'
#
loop_
_entity.id
_entity.type
_entity.pdbx_description
1 polymer ?
#
loop_
_entity_poly.entity_id
_entity_poly.type
_entity_poly.pdbx_seq_one_letter_code
_entity_poly.pdbx_strand_id
1 'polypeptide(L)'
;MSANLPVLTTHTSRHPTSCASLSLPLLSVLDRVLPSPPTLTLSIGSGPGLLEALFLHRYPSRSSSFYGVEVAPPVYQLKQGKEVNTWLPEQNTITVSGTWALVGEEWLKETGGLVFVYPRSGQLVGRYLAGGKEKLKVVVWIGPWCDMEEYEKVLEGWGVKEELGELKGEGKLVEEGEVVLVYRRRMESE
;
A
#
# COMPACT_ATOMS: atom_id res chain seq x y z
N MET A 1 15.86 -3.54 -17.05
CA MET A 1 15.64 -4.98 -17.37
C MET A 1 14.33 -5.38 -16.72
N SER A 2 13.33 -5.89 -17.45
CA SER A 2 12.13 -6.42 -16.79
C SER A 2 12.51 -7.68 -16.03
N ALA A 3 12.64 -7.58 -14.71
CA ALA A 3 12.72 -8.75 -13.85
C ALA A 3 11.43 -9.56 -14.06
N ASN A 4 11.56 -10.87 -14.28
CA ASN A 4 10.40 -11.75 -14.35
C ASN A 4 9.70 -11.72 -12.99
N LEU A 5 8.45 -11.24 -12.97
CA LEU A 5 7.65 -11.20 -11.76
C LEU A 5 7.42 -12.62 -11.24
N PRO A 6 7.47 -12.86 -9.92
CA PRO A 6 7.17 -14.16 -9.34
C PRO A 6 5.71 -14.52 -9.61
N VAL A 7 5.46 -15.80 -9.91
CA VAL A 7 4.09 -16.31 -10.11
C VAL A 7 3.42 -16.47 -8.76
N LEU A 8 2.35 -15.71 -8.53
CA LEU A 8 1.52 -15.86 -7.33
C LEU A 8 0.49 -16.97 -7.48
N THR A 9 0.10 -17.55 -6.36
CA THR A 9 -0.97 -18.55 -6.26
C THR A 9 -2.00 -18.12 -5.21
N THR A 10 -3.00 -18.97 -4.95
CA THR A 10 -3.93 -18.78 -3.81
C THR A 10 -3.28 -19.05 -2.45
N HIS A 11 -2.09 -19.65 -2.43
CA HIS A 11 -1.28 -19.80 -1.23
C HIS A 11 -0.39 -18.58 -1.02
N THR A 12 -0.24 -18.19 0.24
CA THR A 12 0.66 -17.14 0.68
C THR A 12 2.11 -17.58 0.50
N SER A 13 2.97 -16.63 0.19
CA SER A 13 4.41 -16.86 0.11
C SER A 13 5.18 -15.60 0.48
N ARG A 14 6.34 -15.77 1.11
CA ARG A 14 7.27 -14.66 1.40
C ARG A 14 8.25 -14.50 0.26
N HIS A 15 8.54 -13.27 -0.11
CA HIS A 15 9.60 -12.94 -1.05
C HIS A 15 10.67 -12.09 -0.36
N PRO A 16 11.99 -12.34 -0.58
CA PRO A 16 13.06 -11.61 0.10
C PRO A 16 13.02 -10.07 -0.07
N THR A 17 12.31 -9.58 -1.10
CA THR A 17 12.20 -8.14 -1.41
C THR A 17 10.83 -7.55 -1.08
N SER A 18 9.97 -8.26 -0.34
CA SER A 18 8.68 -7.75 0.13
C SER A 18 8.53 -8.00 1.62
N CYS A 19 8.08 -6.99 2.36
CA CYS A 19 7.85 -7.11 3.80
C CYS A 19 6.62 -7.96 4.11
N ALA A 20 5.57 -7.81 3.32
CA ALA A 20 4.35 -8.60 3.44
C ALA A 20 4.47 -9.91 2.65
N SER A 21 3.80 -10.95 3.13
CA SER A 21 3.53 -12.11 2.28
C SER A 21 2.60 -11.74 1.13
N LEU A 22 2.72 -12.48 0.04
CA LEU A 22 2.06 -12.21 -1.22
C LEU A 22 1.17 -13.39 -1.62
N SER A 23 -0.02 -13.09 -2.13
CA SER A 23 -1.01 -14.08 -2.59
C SER A 23 -1.94 -13.45 -3.63
N LEU A 24 -2.57 -14.26 -4.49
CA LEU A 24 -3.62 -13.79 -5.41
C LEU A 24 -4.85 -13.21 -4.67
N PRO A 25 -5.31 -13.79 -3.54
CA PRO A 25 -6.35 -13.21 -2.71
C PRO A 25 -6.04 -11.79 -2.22
N LEU A 26 -4.79 -11.54 -1.80
CA LEU A 26 -4.35 -10.19 -1.41
C LEU A 26 -4.56 -9.19 -2.54
N LEU A 27 -4.07 -9.51 -3.74
CA LEU A 27 -4.22 -8.61 -4.89
C LEU A 27 -5.70 -8.40 -5.25
N SER A 28 -6.53 -9.42 -5.11
CA SER A 28 -7.97 -9.36 -5.40
C SER A 28 -8.72 -8.50 -4.38
N VAL A 29 -8.36 -8.58 -3.10
CA VAL A 29 -8.91 -7.69 -2.08
C VAL A 29 -8.48 -6.25 -2.33
N LEU A 30 -7.21 -6.00 -2.65
CA LEU A 30 -6.74 -4.65 -3.00
C LEU A 30 -7.54 -4.07 -4.18
N ASP A 31 -7.74 -4.83 -5.26
CA ASP A 31 -8.55 -4.38 -6.40
C ASP A 31 -10.00 -4.09 -5.99
N ARG A 32 -10.61 -4.97 -5.18
CA ARG A 32 -11.99 -4.79 -4.71
C ARG A 32 -12.17 -3.54 -3.84
N VAL A 33 -11.25 -3.28 -2.91
CA VAL A 33 -11.46 -2.25 -1.89
C VAL A 33 -10.96 -0.88 -2.33
N LEU A 34 -9.90 -0.82 -3.13
CA LEU A 34 -9.29 0.43 -3.53
C LEU A 34 -10.12 1.19 -4.57
N PRO A 35 -10.17 2.54 -4.50
CA PRO A 35 -10.89 3.34 -5.48
C PRO A 35 -10.47 3.04 -6.92
N SER A 36 -11.45 2.91 -7.80
CA SER A 36 -11.19 2.71 -9.23
C SER A 36 -10.58 3.96 -9.87
N PRO A 37 -9.84 3.81 -10.99
CA PRO A 37 -9.42 4.95 -11.80
C PRO A 37 -10.63 5.85 -12.16
N PRO A 38 -10.46 7.19 -12.22
CA PRO A 38 -9.20 7.93 -12.17
C PRO A 38 -8.73 8.31 -10.76
N THR A 39 -9.40 7.83 -9.70
CA THR A 39 -9.05 8.20 -8.33
C THR A 39 -7.70 7.62 -7.91
N LEU A 40 -6.80 8.47 -7.41
CA LEU A 40 -5.44 8.05 -7.08
C LEU A 40 -5.39 7.15 -5.84
N THR A 41 -4.48 6.19 -5.86
CA THR A 41 -4.06 5.37 -4.74
C THR A 41 -2.56 5.45 -4.58
N LEU A 42 -2.10 5.67 -3.33
CA LEU A 42 -0.68 5.67 -2.98
C LEU A 42 -0.37 4.46 -2.07
N SER A 43 0.63 3.67 -2.46
CA SER A 43 1.22 2.61 -1.63
C SER A 43 2.44 3.15 -0.90
N ILE A 44 2.32 3.41 0.39
CA ILE A 44 3.33 4.05 1.22
C ILE A 44 4.29 3.01 1.79
N GLY A 45 5.58 3.20 1.55
CA GLY A 45 6.62 2.24 1.92
C GLY A 45 6.71 1.09 0.91
N SER A 46 6.67 1.39 -0.39
CA SER A 46 6.65 0.37 -1.44
C SER A 46 7.94 -0.47 -1.50
N GLY A 47 9.02 -0.04 -0.83
CA GLY A 47 10.30 -0.71 -0.83
C GLY A 47 10.82 -0.89 -2.26
N PRO A 48 11.22 -2.11 -2.65
CA PRO A 48 11.58 -2.43 -4.03
C PRO A 48 10.43 -2.46 -5.05
N GLY A 49 9.17 -2.35 -4.61
CA GLY A 49 7.99 -2.19 -5.47
C GLY A 49 7.34 -3.51 -5.93
N LEU A 50 7.64 -4.64 -5.28
CA LEU A 50 7.19 -5.96 -5.75
C LEU A 50 5.67 -6.14 -5.65
N LEU A 51 5.05 -5.73 -4.53
CA LEU A 51 3.59 -5.85 -4.36
C LEU A 51 2.88 -5.02 -5.42
N GLU A 52 3.34 -3.79 -5.61
CA GLU A 52 2.80 -2.82 -6.55
C GLU A 52 2.95 -3.32 -7.99
N ALA A 53 4.13 -3.86 -8.35
CA ALA A 53 4.37 -4.39 -9.69
C ALA A 53 3.49 -5.62 -9.99
N LEU A 54 3.32 -6.53 -9.02
CA LEU A 54 2.42 -7.67 -9.14
C LEU A 54 0.96 -7.23 -9.28
N PHE A 55 0.56 -6.23 -8.50
CA PHE A 55 -0.78 -5.64 -8.57
C PHE A 55 -1.06 -5.03 -9.95
N LEU A 56 -0.15 -4.20 -10.47
CA LEU A 56 -0.30 -3.59 -11.79
C LEU A 56 -0.21 -4.60 -12.93
N HIS A 57 0.61 -5.65 -12.80
CA HIS A 57 0.65 -6.73 -13.77
C HIS A 57 -0.68 -7.48 -13.86
N ARG A 58 -1.32 -7.72 -12.70
CA ARG A 58 -2.62 -8.42 -12.63
C ARG A 58 -3.81 -7.55 -13.02
N TYR A 59 -3.74 -6.25 -12.73
CA TYR A 59 -4.78 -5.25 -13.01
C TYR A 59 -4.22 -4.04 -13.79
N PRO A 60 -3.89 -4.21 -15.09
CA PRO A 60 -3.23 -3.15 -15.88
C PRO A 60 -4.01 -1.84 -15.98
N SER A 61 -5.33 -1.88 -15.86
CA SER A 61 -6.21 -0.69 -15.84
C SER A 61 -5.91 0.25 -14.67
N ARG A 62 -5.24 -0.22 -13.61
CA ARG A 62 -4.84 0.58 -12.44
C ARG A 62 -3.61 1.45 -12.69
N SER A 63 -2.84 1.19 -13.75
CA SER A 63 -1.52 1.82 -14.01
C SER A 63 -1.55 3.35 -14.09
N SER A 64 -2.70 3.96 -14.38
CA SER A 64 -2.85 5.43 -14.43
C SER A 64 -3.18 6.08 -13.08
N SER A 65 -3.39 5.29 -12.03
CA SER A 65 -3.96 5.77 -10.76
C SER A 65 -3.32 5.17 -9.52
N PHE A 66 -2.35 4.26 -9.66
CA PHE A 66 -1.73 3.56 -8.54
C PHE A 66 -0.21 3.77 -8.54
N TYR A 67 0.31 4.30 -7.43
CA TYR A 67 1.70 4.73 -7.32
C TYR A 67 2.35 4.19 -6.03
N GLY A 68 3.56 3.67 -6.15
CA GLY A 68 4.40 3.32 -5.00
C GLY A 68 5.19 4.52 -4.50
N VAL A 69 5.18 4.76 -3.20
CA VAL A 69 5.92 5.82 -2.53
C VAL A 69 7.02 5.22 -1.67
N GLU A 70 8.27 5.60 -1.91
CA GLU A 70 9.42 5.15 -1.12
C GLU A 70 10.43 6.27 -0.87
N VAL A 71 11.27 6.12 0.14
CA VAL A 71 12.33 7.08 0.44
C VAL A 71 13.37 7.07 -0.68
N ALA A 72 13.70 8.26 -1.20
CA ALA A 72 14.77 8.42 -2.17
C ALA A 72 16.09 7.88 -1.58
N PRO A 73 16.89 7.16 -2.37
CA PRO A 73 18.14 6.64 -1.84
C PRO A 73 19.11 7.83 -1.69
N PRO A 74 20.05 7.78 -0.75
CA PRO A 74 21.06 8.82 -0.62
C PRO A 74 21.79 9.07 -1.94
N VAL A 75 22.19 10.32 -2.20
CA VAL A 75 22.84 10.73 -3.47
C VAL A 75 24.05 9.87 -3.84
N TYR A 76 24.81 9.39 -2.85
CA TYR A 76 25.96 8.51 -3.13
C TYR A 76 25.55 7.13 -3.66
N GLN A 77 24.38 6.60 -3.27
CA GLN A 77 23.85 5.33 -3.79
C GLN A 77 23.30 5.52 -5.21
N LEU A 78 22.69 6.67 -5.51
CA LEU A 78 22.28 7.02 -6.87
C LEU A 78 23.48 7.05 -7.83
N LYS A 79 24.61 7.62 -7.40
CA LYS A 79 25.86 7.64 -8.18
C LYS A 79 26.44 6.24 -8.45
N GLN A 80 26.02 5.23 -7.69
CA GLN A 80 26.42 3.83 -7.86
C GLN A 80 25.38 3.03 -8.66
N GLY A 81 24.37 3.68 -9.23
CA GLY A 81 23.31 3.02 -10.01
C GLY A 81 22.34 2.21 -9.16
N LYS A 82 22.24 2.46 -7.86
CA LYS A 82 21.30 1.76 -7.00
C LYS A 82 19.91 2.40 -7.11
N GLU A 83 18.97 1.61 -7.60
CA GLU A 83 17.56 1.96 -7.68
C GLU A 83 16.83 1.61 -6.37
N VAL A 84 15.80 2.39 -6.04
CA VAL A 84 14.92 2.11 -4.89
C VAL A 84 13.92 1.03 -5.27
N ASN A 85 13.15 1.28 -6.33
CA ASN A 85 12.23 0.33 -6.92
C ASN A 85 12.93 -0.44 -8.03
N THR A 86 13.03 -1.75 -7.88
CA THR A 86 13.59 -2.65 -8.91
C THR A 86 12.51 -3.41 -9.68
N TRP A 87 11.27 -3.40 -9.16
CA TRP A 87 10.13 -4.10 -9.75
C TRP A 87 9.12 -3.15 -10.40
N LEU A 88 8.84 -2.02 -9.76
CA LEU A 88 7.83 -1.07 -10.21
C LEU A 88 8.39 -0.14 -11.29
N PRO A 89 7.67 0.11 -12.40
CA PRO A 89 8.10 1.07 -13.41
C PRO A 89 8.27 2.49 -12.83
N GLU A 90 9.21 3.25 -13.39
CA GLU A 90 9.54 4.61 -12.94
C GLU A 90 8.30 5.53 -12.95
N GLN A 91 7.44 5.42 -13.96
CA GLN A 91 6.23 6.24 -14.07
C GLN A 91 5.18 5.97 -12.99
N ASN A 92 5.31 4.87 -12.24
CA ASN A 92 4.45 4.53 -11.11
C ASN A 92 5.17 4.69 -9.76
N THR A 93 6.37 5.28 -9.75
CA THR A 93 7.17 5.49 -8.55
C THR A 93 7.17 6.97 -8.15
N ILE A 94 6.96 7.23 -6.86
CA ILE A 94 7.13 8.53 -6.22
C ILE A 94 8.20 8.35 -5.14
N THR A 95 9.09 9.35 -5.01
CA THR A 95 10.08 9.34 -3.94
C THR A 95 9.90 10.49 -2.97
N VAL A 96 10.19 10.23 -1.70
CA VAL A 96 10.16 11.23 -0.62
C VAL A 96 11.54 11.39 0.02
N SER A 97 11.80 12.55 0.63
CA SER A 97 13.13 12.92 1.12
C SER A 97 13.59 12.19 2.38
N GLY A 98 12.71 11.42 3.03
CA GLY A 98 13.07 10.68 4.23
C GLY A 98 11.93 9.83 4.77
N THR A 99 12.25 8.96 5.73
CA THR A 99 11.32 8.01 6.36
C THR A 99 10.05 8.66 6.93
N TRP A 100 10.16 9.91 7.37
CA TRP A 100 9.08 10.68 8.00
C TRP A 100 8.46 11.72 7.06
N ALA A 101 8.88 11.76 5.80
CA ALA A 101 8.37 12.71 4.82
C ALA A 101 7.02 12.22 4.26
N LEU A 102 6.17 13.17 3.91
CA LEU A 102 4.95 12.91 3.16
C LEU A 102 5.21 13.21 1.68
N VAL A 103 4.40 12.65 0.80
CA VAL A 103 4.29 13.17 -0.57
C VAL A 103 3.75 14.61 -0.56
N GLY A 104 3.90 15.31 -1.69
CA GLY A 104 3.38 16.67 -1.85
C GLY A 104 1.87 16.77 -1.59
N GLU A 105 1.42 17.95 -1.16
CA GLU A 105 0.01 18.20 -0.83
C GLU A 105 -0.90 17.97 -2.03
N GLU A 106 -0.42 18.24 -3.25
CA GLU A 106 -1.09 18.00 -4.52
C GLU A 106 -1.45 16.52 -4.71
N TRP A 107 -0.57 15.60 -4.30
CA TRP A 107 -0.84 14.17 -4.35
C TRP A 107 -1.87 13.76 -3.30
N LEU A 108 -1.71 14.23 -2.06
CA LEU A 108 -2.62 13.88 -0.96
C LEU A 108 -4.05 14.39 -1.19
N LYS A 109 -4.21 15.55 -1.83
CA LYS A 109 -5.54 16.10 -2.18
C LYS A 109 -6.29 15.22 -3.17
N GLU A 110 -5.58 14.64 -4.14
CA GLU A 110 -6.15 13.81 -5.21
C GLU A 110 -6.26 12.31 -4.84
N THR A 111 -5.66 11.92 -3.72
CA THR A 111 -5.63 10.53 -3.26
C THR A 111 -6.97 10.12 -2.65
N GLY A 112 -7.56 9.07 -3.20
CA GLY A 112 -8.73 8.41 -2.63
C GLY A 112 -8.43 7.14 -1.85
N GLY A 113 -7.27 6.53 -2.08
CA GLY A 113 -6.83 5.29 -1.44
C GLY A 113 -5.42 5.40 -0.89
N LEU A 114 -5.20 4.92 0.34
CA LEU A 114 -3.86 4.71 0.88
C LEU A 114 -3.65 3.23 1.17
N VAL A 115 -2.50 2.70 0.80
CA VAL A 115 -2.04 1.38 1.22
C VAL A 115 -0.79 1.59 2.07
N PHE A 116 -0.77 1.08 3.28
CA PHE A 116 0.41 1.05 4.14
C PHE A 116 0.90 -0.39 4.24
N VAL A 117 2.15 -0.63 3.86
CA VAL A 117 2.79 -1.95 3.98
C VAL A 117 3.91 -1.83 5.01
N TYR A 118 3.75 -2.46 6.17
CA TYR A 118 4.71 -2.41 7.26
C TYR A 118 5.18 -0.96 7.57
N PRO A 119 4.26 -0.02 7.79
CA PRO A 119 4.63 1.36 8.08
C PRO A 119 5.50 1.44 9.34
N ARG A 120 6.31 2.50 9.44
CA ARG A 120 7.28 2.64 10.55
C ARG A 120 6.67 3.01 11.89
N SER A 121 5.54 3.70 11.90
CA SER A 121 4.79 4.03 13.12
C SER A 121 3.39 4.52 12.81
N GLY A 122 2.50 4.44 13.80
CA GLY A 122 1.15 5.02 13.73
C GLY A 122 1.16 6.54 13.54
N GLN A 123 2.19 7.25 14.03
CA GLN A 123 2.29 8.72 13.83
C GLN A 123 2.44 9.09 12.36
N LEU A 124 3.22 8.32 11.58
CA LEU A 124 3.35 8.57 10.16
C LEU A 124 2.02 8.32 9.43
N VAL A 125 1.34 7.22 9.77
CA VAL A 125 0.00 6.91 9.25
C VAL A 125 -0.96 8.07 9.54
N GLY A 126 -1.03 8.53 10.79
CA GLY A 126 -1.89 9.65 11.19
C GLY A 126 -1.62 10.94 10.40
N ARG A 127 -0.36 11.23 10.07
CA ARG A 127 0.01 12.39 9.24
C ARG A 127 -0.45 12.26 7.80
N TYR A 128 -0.35 11.08 7.19
CA TYR A 128 -0.92 10.83 5.86
C TYR A 128 -2.45 10.95 5.87
N LEU A 129 -3.12 10.42 6.90
CA LEU A 129 -4.58 10.53 7.06
C LEU A 129 -5.03 11.99 7.21
N ALA A 130 -4.31 12.81 7.99
CA ALA A 130 -4.61 14.22 8.18
C ALA A 130 -4.35 15.07 6.91
N GLY A 131 -3.36 14.67 6.11
CA GLY A 131 -3.07 15.29 4.82
C GLY A 131 -4.09 14.92 3.74
N GLY A 132 -4.62 13.69 3.77
CA GLY A 132 -5.71 13.24 2.92
C GLY A 132 -6.98 14.06 3.15
N LYS A 133 -7.49 14.70 2.08
CA LYS A 133 -8.69 15.54 2.14
C LYS A 133 -9.94 14.74 1.80
N GLU A 134 -11.01 15.40 1.41
CA GLU A 134 -12.35 14.83 1.15
C GLU A 134 -12.35 13.60 0.23
N LYS A 135 -11.38 13.52 -0.71
CA LYS A 135 -11.23 12.41 -1.66
C LYS A 135 -10.78 11.12 -0.99
N LEU A 136 -9.99 11.17 0.10
CA LEU A 136 -9.51 9.97 0.78
C LEU A 136 -10.70 9.20 1.38
N LYS A 137 -11.02 8.03 0.82
CA LYS A 137 -12.15 7.19 1.23
C LYS A 137 -11.73 5.84 1.79
N VAL A 138 -10.55 5.34 1.43
CA VAL A 138 -10.12 3.97 1.74
C VAL A 138 -8.70 3.97 2.25
N VAL A 139 -8.47 3.24 3.33
CA VAL A 139 -7.13 2.96 3.84
C VAL A 139 -7.00 1.46 4.01
N VAL A 140 -5.96 0.89 3.42
CA VAL A 140 -5.54 -0.50 3.64
C VAL A 140 -4.25 -0.46 4.45
N TRP A 141 -4.18 -1.26 5.48
CA TRP A 141 -2.97 -1.47 6.26
C TRP A 141 -2.61 -2.96 6.24
N ILE A 142 -1.35 -3.27 5.99
CA ILE A 142 -0.81 -4.62 5.95
C ILE A 142 0.41 -4.65 6.84
N GLY A 143 0.42 -5.53 7.84
CA GLY A 143 1.52 -5.59 8.81
C GLY A 143 1.39 -6.76 9.76
N PRO A 144 2.30 -6.86 10.74
CA PRO A 144 2.30 -7.95 11.70
C PRO A 144 1.19 -7.77 12.73
N TRP A 145 0.59 -8.87 13.16
CA TRP A 145 -0.50 -8.88 14.13
C TRP A 145 -0.13 -8.22 15.46
N CYS A 146 1.13 -8.34 15.91
CA CYS A 146 1.59 -7.74 17.16
C CYS A 146 1.56 -6.21 17.18
N ASP A 147 1.65 -5.57 16.01
CA ASP A 147 1.65 -4.11 15.91
C ASP A 147 0.22 -3.56 15.68
N MET A 148 -0.74 -4.44 15.41
CA MET A 148 -2.11 -4.10 15.01
C MET A 148 -2.76 -3.07 15.95
N GLU A 149 -2.61 -3.24 17.26
CA GLU A 149 -3.24 -2.39 18.27
C GLU A 149 -2.80 -0.90 18.17
N GLU A 150 -1.54 -0.65 17.82
CA GLU A 150 -1.03 0.73 17.63
C GLU A 150 -1.75 1.41 16.47
N TYR A 151 -1.88 0.68 15.34
CA TYR A 151 -2.42 1.23 14.11
C TYR A 151 -3.95 1.31 14.12
N GLU A 152 -4.63 0.35 14.75
CA GLU A 152 -6.08 0.38 14.91
C GLU A 152 -6.52 1.65 15.62
N LYS A 153 -5.85 2.07 16.71
CA LYS A 153 -6.17 3.33 17.41
C LYS A 153 -6.13 4.55 16.47
N VAL A 154 -5.17 4.60 15.56
CA VAL A 154 -5.04 5.70 14.59
C VAL A 154 -6.11 5.60 13.50
N LEU A 155 -6.33 4.41 12.95
CA LEU A 155 -7.28 4.15 11.87
C LEU A 155 -8.74 4.29 12.33
N GLU A 156 -9.06 3.87 13.54
CA GLU A 156 -10.33 4.12 14.23
C GLU A 156 -10.48 5.59 14.60
N GLY A 157 -9.42 6.39 14.71
CA GLY A 157 -9.58 7.84 14.77
C GLY A 157 -10.21 8.41 13.50
N TRP A 158 -9.94 7.78 12.35
CA TRP A 158 -10.26 8.28 11.01
C TRP A 158 -11.50 7.64 10.36
N GLY A 159 -11.70 6.34 10.54
CA GLY A 159 -12.64 5.55 9.75
C GLY A 159 -13.41 4.49 10.53
N VAL A 160 -14.15 3.68 9.79
CA VAL A 160 -14.81 2.46 10.26
C VAL A 160 -14.14 1.27 9.60
N LYS A 161 -13.79 0.26 10.41
CA LYS A 161 -13.20 -0.99 9.93
C LYS A 161 -14.21 -1.74 9.04
N GLU A 162 -13.77 -2.15 7.86
CA GLU A 162 -14.53 -3.02 6.96
C GLU A 162 -14.21 -4.47 7.30
N GLU A 163 -15.24 -5.26 7.59
CA GLU A 163 -15.13 -6.70 7.76
C GLU A 163 -14.91 -7.35 6.40
N LEU A 164 -13.67 -7.75 6.12
CA LEU A 164 -13.32 -8.59 4.98
C LEU A 164 -13.81 -10.00 5.29
N GLY A 165 -15.09 -10.28 5.07
CA GLY A 165 -15.69 -11.59 5.39
C GLY A 165 -14.86 -12.79 4.88
N GLU A 166 -15.14 -13.98 5.42
CA GLU A 166 -14.38 -15.19 5.07
C GLU A 166 -14.29 -15.40 3.56
N LEU A 167 -13.06 -15.43 3.04
CA LEU A 167 -12.75 -15.77 1.64
C LEU A 167 -12.91 -17.29 1.45
N LYS A 168 -14.14 -17.78 1.54
CA LYS A 168 -14.44 -19.21 1.45
C LYS A 168 -13.94 -19.78 0.13
N GLY A 169 -12.88 -20.58 0.20
CA GLY A 169 -12.30 -21.27 -0.96
C GLY A 169 -11.28 -20.47 -1.78
N GLU A 170 -11.01 -19.20 -1.45
CA GLU A 170 -10.08 -18.37 -2.24
C GLU A 170 -8.63 -18.39 -1.72
N GLY A 171 -8.39 -18.89 -0.51
CA GLY A 171 -7.07 -18.92 0.12
C GLY A 171 -6.87 -17.83 1.17
N LYS A 172 -5.67 -17.73 1.75
CA LYS A 172 -5.34 -16.71 2.76
C LYS A 172 -4.84 -15.44 2.09
N LEU A 173 -5.19 -14.27 2.65
CA LEU A 173 -4.64 -12.98 2.19
C LEU A 173 -3.13 -12.91 2.45
N VAL A 174 -2.75 -13.19 3.69
CA VAL A 174 -1.39 -13.08 4.20
C VAL A 174 -1.08 -14.28 5.11
N GLU A 175 0.20 -14.51 5.36
CA GLU A 175 0.73 -15.55 6.23
C GLU A 175 0.23 -15.41 7.67
N GLU A 176 0.35 -16.50 8.44
CA GLU A 176 0.10 -16.46 9.87
C GLU A 176 1.04 -15.45 10.56
N GLY A 177 0.46 -14.66 11.48
CA GLY A 177 1.15 -13.54 12.14
C GLY A 177 1.09 -12.22 11.38
N GLU A 178 0.50 -12.16 10.18
CA GLU A 178 0.21 -10.94 9.44
C GLU A 178 -1.30 -10.68 9.39
N VAL A 179 -1.68 -9.41 9.24
CA VAL A 179 -3.09 -9.01 9.11
C VAL A 179 -3.26 -7.90 8.08
N VAL A 180 -4.38 -7.96 7.37
CA VAL A 180 -4.85 -6.91 6.46
C VAL A 180 -6.03 -6.22 7.13
N LEU A 181 -5.91 -4.93 7.36
CA LEU A 181 -6.98 -4.09 7.84
C LEU A 181 -7.46 -3.19 6.70
N VAL A 182 -8.78 -3.04 6.57
CA VAL A 182 -9.39 -2.10 5.62
C VAL A 182 -10.29 -1.18 6.41
N TYR A 183 -10.10 0.12 6.22
CA TYR A 183 -10.92 1.15 6.82
C TYR A 183 -11.55 2.01 5.73
N ARG A 184 -12.82 2.35 5.94
CA ARG A 184 -13.55 3.33 5.13
C ARG A 184 -13.70 4.61 5.91
N ARG A 185 -13.56 5.75 5.23
CA ARG A 185 -13.77 7.06 5.84
C ARG A 185 -15.18 7.12 6.47
N ARG A 186 -15.27 7.67 7.69
CA ARG A 186 -16.57 7.99 8.28
C ARG A 186 -17.30 9.00 7.41
N MET A 187 -18.55 8.70 7.11
CA MET A 187 -19.47 9.71 6.60
C MET A 187 -19.66 10.70 7.75
N GLU A 188 -19.36 11.97 7.54
CA GLU A 188 -19.83 13.01 8.46
C GLU A 188 -21.36 12.96 8.37
N SER A 189 -22.01 12.62 9.48
CA SER A 189 -23.46 12.78 9.61
C SER A 189 -23.74 14.28 9.50
N GLU A 190 -24.44 14.67 8.44
CA GLU A 190 -24.99 16.02 8.22
C GLU A 190 -25.83 16.49 9.41
#